data_AF-A0A7Y8LJX3-F1
#
_entry.id   AF-A0A7Y8LJX3-F1
#
_cell.length_a   1.000
_cell.length_b   1.000
_cell.length_c   1.000
_cell.angle_alpha   90.00
_cell.angle_beta   90.00
_cell.angle_gamma   90.00
#
_symmetry.space_group_name_H-M   'P 1'
#
loop_
_entity.id
_entity.type
_entity.pdbx_description
1 polymer ?
#
loop_
_entity_poly.entity_id
_entity_poly.type
_entity_poly.pdbx_seq_one_letter_code
_entity_poly.pdbx_strand_id
1 'polypeptide(L)'
;MKFLSILFIFLLIIFSPYINAQITDQELGASADYRYRAGLYDFSDEGAVNIKVSVWGYVARPGKYIVPDYTTVSDLLSYAGGP
;
A
#
# COMPACT_ATOMS: atom_id res chain seq x y z
N MET A 1 -44.86 -14.31 21.04
CA MET A 1 -43.54 -13.70 21.29
C MET A 1 -42.41 -14.41 20.55
N LYS A 2 -42.27 -15.74 20.63
CA LYS A 2 -41.20 -16.50 19.95
C LYS A 2 -41.18 -16.34 18.41
N PHE A 3 -42.34 -16.31 17.77
CA PHE A 3 -42.46 -16.10 16.32
C PHE A 3 -41.95 -14.73 15.87
N LEU A 4 -42.26 -13.67 16.63
CA LEU A 4 -41.82 -12.31 16.32
C LEU A 4 -40.30 -12.18 16.47
N SER A 5 -39.71 -12.85 17.46
CA SER A 5 -38.26 -12.93 17.63
C SER A 5 -37.56 -13.65 16.47
N ILE A 6 -38.15 -14.74 15.96
CA ILE A 6 -37.61 -15.48 14.81
C ILE A 6 -37.68 -14.64 13.53
N LEU A 7 -38.81 -13.95 13.31
CA LEU A 7 -38.99 -13.04 12.17
C LEU A 7 -37.95 -11.91 12.18
N PHE A 8 -37.66 -11.36 13.37
CA PHE A 8 -36.69 -10.29 13.54
C PHE A 8 -35.25 -10.75 13.25
N ILE A 9 -34.87 -11.94 13.70
CA ILE A 9 -33.55 -12.53 13.40
C ILE A 9 -33.42 -12.80 11.90
N PHE A 10 -34.48 -13.30 11.26
CA PHE A 10 -34.48 -13.55 9.82
C PHE A 10 -34.30 -12.24 9.02
N LEU A 11 -34.95 -11.16 9.47
CA LEU A 11 -34.81 -9.84 8.87
C LEU A 11 -33.38 -9.30 9.01
N LEU A 12 -32.74 -9.49 10.17
CA LEU A 12 -31.34 -9.09 10.39
C LEU A 12 -30.35 -9.82 9.48
N ILE A 13 -30.55 -11.11 9.22
CA ILE A 13 -29.68 -11.90 8.34
C ILE A 13 -29.81 -11.43 6.88
N ILE A 14 -31.01 -11.11 6.43
CA ILE A 14 -31.26 -10.62 5.05
C ILE A 14 -30.62 -9.25 4.82
N PHE A 15 -30.51 -8.41 5.85
CA PHE A 15 -29.86 -7.10 5.74
C PHE A 15 -28.33 -7.12 5.92
N SER A 16 -27.75 -8.22 6.42
CA SER A 16 -26.31 -8.37 6.64
C SER A 16 -25.41 -8.26 5.38
N PRO A 17 -25.78 -8.73 4.17
CA PRO A 17 -24.88 -8.65 3.02
C PRO A 17 -24.72 -7.22 2.48
N TYR A 18 -25.59 -6.27 2.85
CA TYR A 18 -25.50 -4.87 2.40
C TYR A 18 -24.45 -4.05 3.16
N ILE A 19 -23.76 -4.62 4.15
CA ILE A 19 -22.65 -3.96 4.85
C ILE A 19 -21.35 -4.03 4.04
N ASN A 20 -21.28 -4.90 3.03
CA ASN A 20 -20.11 -5.01 2.15
C ASN A 20 -20.18 -3.99 0.99
N ALA A 21 -20.23 -2.69 1.30
CA ALA A 21 -19.97 -1.61 0.34
C ALA A 21 -18.46 -1.47 0.03
N GLN A 22 -17.70 -2.54 0.20
CA GLN A 22 -16.28 -2.55 -0.12
C GLN A 22 -16.13 -2.58 -1.64
N ILE A 23 -15.55 -1.50 -2.17
CA ILE A 23 -15.13 -1.40 -3.56
C ILE A 23 -14.05 -2.46 -3.78
N THR A 24 -14.33 -3.47 -4.61
CA THR A 24 -13.36 -4.51 -4.98
C THR A 24 -12.47 -4.09 -6.16
N ASP A 25 -12.36 -2.80 -6.45
CA ASP A 25 -11.52 -2.25 -7.52
C ASP A 25 -10.06 -2.02 -7.08
N GLN A 26 -9.62 -2.71 -6.03
CA GLN A 26 -8.27 -2.56 -5.49
C GLN A 26 -7.43 -3.82 -5.70
N GLU A 27 -7.12 -4.12 -6.96
CA GLU A 27 -5.91 -4.87 -7.28
C GLU A 27 -4.70 -3.92 -7.23
N LEU A 28 -4.10 -3.74 -6.05
CA LEU A 28 -2.86 -2.98 -5.89
C LEU A 28 -1.62 -3.87 -6.12
N GLY A 29 -1.37 -4.20 -7.39
CA GLY A 29 -0.04 -4.55 -7.88
C GLY A 29 0.20 -6.03 -8.18
N ALA A 30 0.82 -6.24 -9.34
CA ALA A 30 1.20 -7.52 -9.94
C ALA A 30 1.72 -8.59 -8.96
N SER A 31 1.28 -9.83 -9.19
CA SER A 31 1.76 -11.05 -8.56
C SER A 31 3.30 -11.16 -8.58
N ALA A 32 3.88 -11.40 -7.39
CA ALA A 32 5.15 -12.06 -7.01
C ALA A 32 6.45 -12.01 -7.87
N ASP A 33 6.46 -11.52 -9.10
CA ASP A 33 7.64 -11.28 -9.95
C ASP A 33 8.24 -9.86 -9.75
N TYR A 34 7.91 -9.26 -8.61
CA TYR A 34 8.23 -7.90 -8.18
C TYR A 34 9.73 -7.60 -7.96
N ARG A 35 10.63 -8.51 -8.30
CA ARG A 35 12.09 -8.25 -8.25
C ARG A 35 12.58 -7.40 -9.41
N TYR A 36 11.73 -7.12 -10.40
CA TYR A 36 12.05 -6.22 -11.51
C TYR A 36 10.94 -5.21 -11.79
N ARG A 37 10.49 -4.48 -10.75
CA ARG A 37 9.78 -3.22 -11.01
C ARG A 37 10.80 -2.20 -11.49
N ALA A 38 10.81 -1.91 -12.79
CA ALA A 38 11.56 -0.79 -13.33
C ALA A 38 11.26 0.47 -12.49
N GLY A 39 12.29 1.07 -11.91
CA GLY A 39 12.15 2.23 -11.03
C GLY A 39 11.64 1.94 -9.61
N LEU A 40 11.89 0.75 -9.04
CA LEU A 40 11.86 0.54 -7.59
C LEU A 40 13.27 0.23 -7.09
N TYR A 41 13.75 1.03 -6.15
CA TYR A 41 15.04 0.86 -5.50
C TYR A 41 14.83 0.59 -4.01
N ASP A 42 15.47 -0.45 -3.48
CA ASP A 42 15.30 -0.87 -2.10
C ASP A 42 16.59 -0.61 -1.32
N PHE A 43 16.53 0.34 -0.39
CA PHE A 43 17.56 0.71 0.56
C PHE A 43 17.03 0.54 2.00
N SER A 44 16.10 -0.40 2.20
CA SER A 44 15.50 -0.63 3.51
C SER A 44 16.52 -1.11 4.56
N ASP A 45 16.21 -0.80 5.81
CA ASP A 45 16.90 -1.33 6.99
C ASP A 45 15.92 -2.17 7.82
N GLU A 46 16.28 -3.42 8.11
CA GLU A 46 15.48 -4.34 8.93
C GLU A 46 15.27 -3.83 10.37
N GLY A 47 16.18 -2.99 10.87
CA GLY A 47 16.13 -2.41 12.21
C GLY A 47 15.31 -1.13 12.35
N ALA A 48 14.78 -0.58 11.25
CA ALA A 48 14.13 0.73 11.22
C ALA A 48 12.74 0.71 10.57
N VAL A 49 11.98 1.79 10.77
CA VAL A 49 10.71 1.98 10.06
C VAL A 49 11.03 2.37 8.62
N ASN A 50 10.57 1.57 7.66
CA ASN A 50 10.81 1.83 6.23
C ASN A 50 9.65 2.58 5.60
N ILE A 51 9.96 3.63 4.85
CA ILE A 51 9.02 4.47 4.12
C ILE A 51 9.26 4.37 2.61
N LYS A 52 8.20 4.60 1.82
CA LYS A 52 8.28 4.60 0.35
C LYS A 52 8.18 6.02 -0.17
N VAL A 53 9.22 6.49 -0.84
CA VAL A 53 9.32 7.84 -1.40
C VAL A 53 9.40 7.76 -2.92
N SER A 54 8.78 8.69 -3.64
CA SER A 54 8.91 8.77 -5.10
C SER A 54 9.78 9.96 -5.48
N VAL A 55 10.85 9.72 -6.24
CA VAL A 55 11.80 10.73 -6.72
C VAL A 55 11.62 10.92 -8.22
N TRP A 56 11.35 12.16 -8.62
CA TRP A 56 11.12 12.57 -10.00
C TRP A 56 11.90 13.85 -10.31
N GLY A 57 12.05 14.17 -11.59
CA GLY A 57 12.77 15.36 -12.06
C GLY A 57 14.09 15.01 -12.75
N TYR A 58 15.05 15.92 -12.70
CA TYR A 58 16.37 15.75 -13.34
C TYR A 58 17.32 14.96 -12.43
N VAL A 59 17.13 13.65 -12.38
CA VAL A 59 17.97 12.69 -11.64
C VAL A 59 18.30 11.51 -12.56
N ALA A 60 19.44 10.85 -12.35
CA ALA A 60 19.85 9.73 -13.20
C ALA A 60 18.91 8.51 -13.09
N ARG A 61 18.31 8.33 -11.91
CA ARG A 61 17.52 7.15 -11.55
C ARG A 61 16.16 7.55 -10.97
N PRO A 62 15.23 8.11 -11.77
CA PRO A 62 13.89 8.42 -11.27
C PRO A 62 13.15 7.13 -10.89
N GLY A 63 12.30 7.19 -9.87
CA GLY A 63 11.56 6.02 -9.40
C GLY A 63 11.10 6.11 -7.94
N LYS A 64 10.68 4.96 -7.42
CA LYS A 64 10.28 4.74 -6.03
C LYS A 64 11.45 4.17 -5.24
N TYR A 65 11.64 4.69 -4.04
CA TYR A 65 12.71 4.32 -3.13
C TYR A 65 12.08 3.83 -1.83
N ILE A 66 12.47 2.65 -1.36
CA ILE A 66 12.17 2.19 -0.01
C ILE A 66 13.39 2.53 0.83
N VAL A 67 13.22 3.37 1.83
CA VAL A 67 14.32 3.88 2.67
C VAL A 67 13.89 3.92 4.13
N PRO A 68 14.82 3.80 5.10
CA PRO A 68 14.50 3.96 6.51
C PRO A 68 14.10 5.40 6.83
N ASP A 69 13.33 5.59 7.89
CA ASP A 69 12.75 6.87 8.34
C ASP A 69 13.79 7.93 8.71
N TYR A 70 15.03 7.54 9.00
CA TYR A 70 16.15 8.46 9.20
C TYR A 70 16.79 8.98 7.90
N THR A 71 16.34 8.53 6.73
CA THR A 71 16.88 8.96 5.43
C THR A 71 16.50 10.40 5.14
N THR A 72 17.49 11.23 4.84
CA THR A 72 17.25 12.65 4.50
C THR A 72 16.97 12.83 3.01
N VAL A 73 16.46 14.01 2.63
CA VAL A 73 16.28 14.38 1.22
C VAL A 73 17.62 14.37 0.47
N SER A 74 18.71 14.78 1.12
CA SER A 74 20.05 14.79 0.52
C SER A 74 20.55 13.38 0.20
N ASP A 75 20.33 12.43 1.12
CA ASP A 75 20.68 11.03 0.90
C ASP A 75 19.87 10.47 -0.27
N LEU A 76 18.57 10.76 -0.30
CA LEU A 76 17.66 10.30 -1.34
C LEU A 76 18.03 10.83 -2.74
N LEU A 77 18.43 12.11 -2.84
CA LEU A 77 18.93 12.69 -4.08
C LEU A 77 20.25 12.04 -4.51
N SER A 78 21.14 11.77 -3.55
CA SER A 78 22.40 11.05 -3.80
C SER A 78 22.13 9.63 -4.34
N TYR A 79 21.18 8.89 -3.76
CA TYR A 79 20.76 7.57 -4.24
C TYR A 79 20.15 7.62 -5.65
N ALA A 80 19.46 8.72 -5.98
CA ALA A 80 18.89 8.95 -7.29
C ALA A 80 19.89 9.44 -8.35
N GLY A 81 21.13 9.76 -7.95
CA GLY A 81 22.14 10.36 -8.83
C GLY A 81 21.77 11.80 -9.21
N GLY A 82 21.15 12.53 -8.29
CA GLY A 82 20.98 13.98 -8.33
C GLY A 82 22.16 14.73 -7.69
N PRO A 83 22.10 16.07 -7.62
CA PRO A 83 23.16 16.92 -7.06
C PRO A 83 23.39 16.72 -5.55
#